data_AF-A0A0L0N9K4-F1
#
_entry.id   AF-A0A0L0N9K4-F1
#
_cell.length_a   1.000
_cell.length_b   1.000
_cell.length_c   1.000
_cell.angle_alpha   90.00
_cell.angle_beta   90.00
_cell.angle_gamma   90.00
#
_symmetry.space_group_name_H-M   'P 1'
#
loop_
_entity.id
_entity.type
_entity.pdbx_description
1 polymer ?
#
loop_
_entity_poly.entity_id
_entity_poly.type
_entity_poly.pdbx_seq_one_letter_code
_entity_poly.pdbx_strand_id
1 'polypeptide(L)'
;MHFRNFKVAALAVIASTSAAKAISIDVGENGLTYSPSNSKAAAGESVEFHFYAQHSVVAADFSKPCNPASSGGFFSGIKNTASLPVSPLSLGIFSIVINNTDPIFFYCVVDGHCQAGMVGVINQGTDTLDAFKAAAEKTDNSVRPGAPFGGFNGPAPNSSGSASSTAGSKTESPTSTASTSGTQTQHPTSSSPSAAATSGAAAHLNGPVAAVGGLAIAVAALVRL
;
A
#
# COMPACT_ATOMS: atom_id res chain seq x y z
N MET A 1 35.01 -36.77 48.44
CA MET A 1 34.88 -36.55 46.98
C MET A 1 33.78 -35.52 46.78
N HIS A 2 34.12 -34.33 46.26
CA HIS A 2 33.20 -33.19 46.14
C HIS A 2 32.53 -33.19 44.76
N PHE A 3 31.21 -33.38 44.70
CA PHE A 3 30.42 -33.20 43.48
C PHE A 3 29.88 -31.77 43.42
N ARG A 4 30.28 -31.00 42.40
CA ARG A 4 29.79 -29.65 42.14
C ARG A 4 28.60 -29.72 41.19
N ASN A 5 27.41 -29.37 41.70
CA ASN A 5 26.20 -29.21 40.90
C ASN A 5 26.26 -27.90 40.09
N PHE A 6 26.35 -27.99 38.77
CA PHE A 6 26.06 -26.86 37.88
C PHE A 6 24.56 -26.81 37.60
N LYS A 7 23.86 -25.85 38.22
CA LYS A 7 22.48 -25.53 37.86
C LYS A 7 22.50 -24.67 36.59
N VAL A 8 22.09 -25.22 35.45
CA VAL A 8 21.83 -24.46 34.24
C VAL A 8 20.46 -23.80 34.40
N ALA A 9 20.44 -22.49 34.62
CA ALA A 9 19.20 -21.71 34.64
C ALA A 9 18.79 -21.42 33.18
N ALA A 10 17.64 -21.96 32.75
CA ALA A 10 17.06 -21.65 31.45
C ALA A 10 16.39 -20.27 31.52
N LEU A 11 16.96 -19.30 30.80
CA LEU A 11 16.36 -17.97 30.63
C LEU A 11 15.28 -18.07 29.54
N ALA A 12 14.00 -18.10 29.92
CA ALA A 12 12.91 -17.98 28.98
C ALA A 12 12.81 -16.52 28.50
N VAL A 13 13.22 -16.24 27.27
CA VAL A 13 12.99 -14.94 26.62
C VAL A 13 11.52 -14.87 26.24
N ILE A 14 10.75 -14.13 27.02
CA ILE A 14 9.37 -13.78 26.67
C ILE A 14 9.47 -12.68 25.62
N ALA A 15 9.31 -13.04 24.34
CA ALA A 15 9.21 -12.05 23.28
C ALA A 15 7.86 -11.34 23.40
N SER A 16 7.86 -10.13 23.94
CA SER A 16 6.70 -9.25 23.95
C SER A 16 6.39 -8.83 22.51
N THR A 17 5.38 -9.42 21.88
CA THR A 17 4.85 -8.93 20.60
C THR A 17 4.04 -7.68 20.85
N SER A 18 4.69 -6.51 20.80
CA SER A 18 4.02 -5.22 20.80
C SER A 18 3.15 -5.13 19.53
N ALA A 19 1.83 -5.06 19.68
CA ALA A 19 0.97 -4.70 18.56
C ALA A 19 1.33 -3.27 18.15
N ALA A 20 1.83 -3.08 16.93
CA ALA A 20 2.14 -1.76 16.41
C ALA A 20 0.85 -0.93 16.36
N LYS A 21 0.82 0.18 17.10
CA LYS A 21 -0.32 1.10 17.13
C LYS A 21 -0.37 1.83 15.78
N ALA A 22 -1.54 1.88 15.16
CA ALA A 22 -1.69 2.62 13.90
C ALA A 22 -1.62 4.15 14.14
N ILE A 23 -1.04 4.87 13.19
CA ILE A 23 -0.96 6.33 13.18
C ILE A 23 -2.24 6.85 12.53
N SER A 24 -2.99 7.70 13.23
CA SER A 24 -4.24 8.27 12.70
C SER A 24 -4.01 9.63 12.05
N ILE A 25 -4.66 9.86 10.93
CA ILE A 25 -4.76 11.15 10.22
C ILE A 25 -6.25 11.42 9.97
N ASP A 26 -6.80 12.43 10.62
CA ASP A 26 -8.15 12.93 10.34
C ASP A 26 -8.16 13.69 9.01
N VAL A 27 -9.12 13.37 8.16
CA VAL A 27 -9.29 13.92 6.82
C VAL A 27 -10.60 14.69 6.81
N GLY A 28 -10.52 16.02 6.83
CA GLY A 28 -11.71 16.86 6.71
C GLY A 28 -12.40 17.28 7.99
N GLU A 29 -11.95 16.81 9.16
CA GLU A 29 -12.65 17.08 10.43
C GLU A 29 -12.78 18.60 10.68
N ASN A 30 -11.70 19.33 10.39
CA ASN A 30 -11.57 20.76 10.64
C ASN A 30 -11.41 21.55 9.32
N GLY A 31 -12.17 21.17 8.28
CA GLY A 31 -12.14 21.82 6.97
C GLY A 31 -11.23 21.12 5.95
N LEU A 32 -10.72 21.84 4.95
CA LEU A 32 -9.94 21.28 3.84
C LEU A 32 -8.50 20.92 4.25
N THR A 33 -8.36 20.03 5.24
CA THR A 33 -7.07 19.69 5.85
C THR A 33 -6.94 18.22 6.20
N TYR A 34 -5.69 17.79 6.33
CA TYR A 34 -5.29 16.56 7.00
C TYR A 34 -4.76 16.91 8.39
N SER A 35 -5.12 16.14 9.41
CA SER A 35 -4.69 16.38 10.79
C SER A 35 -4.19 15.08 11.45
N PRO A 36 -2.89 14.95 11.74
CA PRO A 36 -1.82 15.87 11.37
C PRO A 36 -1.55 15.83 9.84
N SER A 37 -1.18 16.98 9.26
CA SER A 37 -0.77 17.05 7.85
C SER A 37 0.67 16.60 7.61
N ASN A 38 1.48 16.53 8.66
CA ASN A 38 2.83 15.96 8.66
C ASN A 38 2.93 14.92 9.78
N SER A 39 3.15 13.66 9.41
CA SER A 39 3.20 12.53 10.34
C SER A 39 4.49 11.73 10.18
N LYS A 40 4.78 10.87 11.16
CA LYS A 40 5.90 9.92 11.12
C LYS A 40 5.38 8.52 11.37
N ALA A 41 5.91 7.55 10.64
CA ALA A 41 5.57 6.14 10.76
C ALA A 41 6.78 5.28 10.39
N ALA A 42 7.07 4.25 11.17
CA ALA A 42 8.14 3.30 10.87
C ALA A 42 7.69 2.25 9.83
N ALA A 43 8.66 1.60 9.21
CA ALA A 43 8.38 0.45 8.34
C ALA A 43 7.67 -0.66 9.14
N GLY A 44 6.59 -1.20 8.57
CA GLY A 44 5.70 -2.19 9.18
C GLY A 44 4.55 -1.59 9.99
N GLU A 45 4.56 -0.28 10.29
CA GLU A 45 3.41 0.39 10.90
C GLU A 45 2.32 0.67 9.86
N SER A 46 1.10 0.92 10.35
CA SER A 46 -0.02 1.33 9.52
C SER A 46 -0.38 2.78 9.77
N VAL A 47 -0.78 3.49 8.71
CA VAL A 47 -1.40 4.81 8.79
C VAL A 47 -2.87 4.67 8.41
N GLU A 48 -3.76 5.20 9.24
CA GLU A 48 -5.21 5.22 9.04
C GLU A 48 -5.67 6.64 8.74
N PHE A 49 -6.38 6.81 7.64
CA PHE A 49 -7.02 8.05 7.24
C PHE A 49 -8.49 8.02 7.64
N HIS A 50 -8.90 8.88 8.57
CA HIS A 50 -10.23 8.95 9.17
C HIS A 50 -11.03 10.10 8.53
N PHE A 51 -12.00 9.79 7.70
CA PHE A 51 -12.70 10.71 6.82
C PHE A 51 -13.97 11.31 7.44
N TYR A 52 -14.04 12.63 7.38
CA TYR A 52 -15.19 13.44 7.72
C TYR A 52 -15.66 14.14 6.45
N ALA A 53 -16.98 14.24 6.22
CA ALA A 53 -17.54 14.83 5.00
C ALA A 53 -17.01 14.16 3.70
N GLN A 54 -16.78 14.95 2.64
CA GLN A 54 -16.42 14.47 1.31
C GLN A 54 -14.95 14.77 0.99
N HIS A 55 -14.08 13.77 1.13
CA HIS A 55 -12.65 13.89 0.84
C HIS A 55 -12.06 12.58 0.33
N SER A 56 -10.80 12.61 -0.07
CA SER A 56 -10.00 11.44 -0.43
C SER A 56 -8.58 11.62 0.07
N VAL A 57 -7.78 10.56 -0.03
CA VAL A 57 -6.33 10.64 -0.02
C VAL A 57 -5.77 9.88 -1.21
N VAL A 58 -4.79 10.47 -1.89
CA VAL A 58 -4.04 9.84 -2.99
C VAL A 58 -2.57 10.23 -2.89
N ALA A 59 -1.68 9.25 -3.09
CA ALA A 59 -0.25 9.50 -3.11
C ALA A 59 0.16 10.29 -4.35
N ALA A 60 1.14 11.19 -4.20
CA ALA A 60 1.69 12.03 -5.25
C ALA A 60 3.21 12.00 -5.25
N ASP A 61 3.81 12.27 -6.41
CA ASP A 61 5.23 12.62 -6.50
C ASP A 61 5.39 14.04 -5.95
N PHE A 62 6.43 14.31 -5.15
CA PHE A 62 6.70 15.65 -4.60
C PHE A 62 6.75 16.74 -5.69
N SER A 63 7.31 16.41 -6.86
CA SER A 63 7.45 17.33 -8.00
C SER A 63 6.15 17.58 -8.77
N LYS A 64 5.09 16.81 -8.51
CA LYS A 64 3.81 16.88 -9.23
C LYS A 64 2.63 16.83 -8.24
N PRO A 65 2.45 17.87 -7.41
CA PRO A 65 1.28 17.95 -6.56
C PRO A 65 -0.01 17.90 -7.38
N CYS A 66 -1.09 17.50 -6.72
CA CYS A 66 -2.42 17.35 -7.31
C CYS A 66 -2.50 16.34 -8.48
N ASN A 67 -1.47 15.53 -8.69
CA ASN A 67 -1.42 14.43 -9.64
C ASN A 67 -1.03 13.13 -8.93
N PRO A 68 -1.61 11.98 -9.31
CA PRO A 68 -1.22 10.70 -8.72
C PRO A 68 0.26 10.43 -8.95
N ALA A 69 0.90 9.75 -8.00
CA ALA A 69 2.27 9.28 -8.15
C ALA A 69 2.43 8.49 -9.45
N SER A 70 3.54 8.72 -10.16
CA SER A 70 3.77 8.14 -11.49
C SER A 70 3.95 6.62 -11.44
N SER A 71 4.27 6.06 -10.27
CA SER A 71 4.40 4.63 -10.02
C SER A 71 4.02 4.29 -8.57
N GLY A 72 3.34 3.16 -8.37
CA GLY A 72 2.93 2.70 -7.04
C GLY A 72 1.92 3.64 -6.37
N GLY A 73 2.06 3.79 -5.05
CA GLY A 73 1.20 4.67 -4.23
C GLY A 73 -0.13 4.04 -3.83
N PHE A 74 -1.10 4.90 -3.52
CA PHE A 74 -2.43 4.51 -3.08
C PHE A 74 -3.47 5.57 -3.45
N PHE A 75 -4.73 5.15 -3.46
CA PHE A 75 -5.90 6.03 -3.54
C PHE A 75 -7.05 5.44 -2.74
N SER A 76 -7.64 6.20 -1.82
CA SER A 76 -8.75 5.74 -0.99
C SER A 76 -10.09 5.65 -1.72
N GLY A 77 -10.20 6.27 -2.91
CA GLY A 77 -11.50 6.73 -3.41
C GLY A 77 -11.96 7.99 -2.68
N ILE A 78 -12.97 8.65 -3.23
CA ILE A 78 -13.68 9.72 -2.51
C ILE A 78 -14.57 9.05 -1.46
N LYS A 79 -14.34 9.35 -0.18
CA LYS A 79 -15.24 8.99 0.92
C LYS A 79 -16.22 10.12 1.10
N ASN A 80 -17.49 9.78 1.35
CA ASN A 80 -18.53 10.73 1.69
C ASN A 80 -19.22 10.23 2.96
N THR A 81 -18.76 10.70 4.12
CA THR A 81 -19.28 10.29 5.44
C THR A 81 -20.41 11.17 5.94
N ALA A 82 -20.74 12.26 5.23
CA ALA A 82 -21.90 13.12 5.51
C ALA A 82 -23.24 12.56 4.98
N SER A 83 -23.21 11.48 4.20
CA SER A 83 -24.41 10.89 3.59
C SER A 83 -24.92 9.70 4.40
N LEU A 84 -26.16 9.77 4.90
CA LEU A 84 -26.86 8.64 5.52
C LEU A 84 -27.67 7.83 4.50
N PRO A 85 -27.76 6.50 4.65
CA PRO A 85 -27.03 5.68 5.62
C PRO A 85 -25.61 5.35 5.15
N VAL A 86 -24.65 5.41 6.07
CA VAL A 86 -23.28 4.97 5.83
C VAL A 86 -23.28 3.48 5.48
N SER A 87 -22.85 3.14 4.27
CA SER A 87 -22.61 1.73 3.90
C SER A 87 -21.51 1.16 4.80
N PRO A 88 -21.48 -0.15 5.09
CA PRO A 88 -20.31 -0.79 5.74
C PRO A 88 -19.02 -0.70 4.90
N LEU A 89 -19.07 -0.19 3.66
CA LEU A 89 -17.90 0.24 2.87
C LEU A 89 -17.50 1.70 3.13
N SER A 90 -18.36 2.48 3.78
CA SER A 90 -18.17 3.87 4.23
C SER A 90 -17.69 3.91 5.68
N LEU A 91 -16.83 2.97 6.11
CA LEU A 91 -16.26 2.92 7.48
C LEU A 91 -15.48 4.19 7.88
N GLY A 92 -15.47 5.24 7.05
CA GLY A 92 -14.75 6.46 7.29
C GLY A 92 -13.25 6.23 7.39
N ILE A 93 -12.73 5.02 7.17
CA ILE A 93 -11.32 4.70 7.39
C ILE A 93 -10.76 4.07 6.13
N PHE A 94 -9.62 4.57 5.67
CA PHE A 94 -8.76 3.93 4.69
C PHE A 94 -7.37 3.80 5.29
N SER A 95 -6.76 2.64 5.15
CA SER A 95 -5.50 2.35 5.82
C SER A 95 -4.45 1.85 4.83
N ILE A 96 -3.20 2.22 5.09
CA ILE A 96 -2.02 1.80 4.33
C ILE A 96 -0.98 1.20 5.27
N VAL A 97 -0.17 0.28 4.74
CA VAL A 97 1.02 -0.22 5.44
C VAL A 97 2.24 0.54 4.93
N ILE A 98 3.05 1.03 5.87
CA ILE A 98 4.29 1.74 5.57
C ILE A 98 5.39 0.72 5.32
N ASN A 99 5.93 0.69 4.10
CA ASN A 99 6.93 -0.32 3.72
C ASN A 99 8.36 0.12 4.06
N ASN A 100 8.62 1.42 4.07
CA ASN A 100 9.91 2.03 4.37
C ASN A 100 9.69 3.45 4.92
N THR A 101 10.78 4.13 5.27
CA THR A 101 10.74 5.48 5.83
C THR A 101 10.89 6.58 4.78
N ASP A 102 10.73 6.26 3.49
CA ASP A 102 10.79 7.27 2.43
C ASP A 102 9.60 8.24 2.56
N PRO A 103 9.76 9.54 2.19
CA PRO A 103 8.66 10.49 2.26
C PRO A 103 7.50 10.11 1.34
N ILE A 104 6.27 10.18 1.86
CA ILE A 104 5.05 9.94 1.09
C ILE A 104 4.21 11.21 1.11
N PHE A 105 4.17 11.91 -0.02
CA PHE A 105 3.30 13.07 -0.21
C PHE A 105 1.93 12.61 -0.73
N PHE A 106 0.88 13.32 -0.31
CA PHE A 106 -0.49 13.01 -0.71
C PHE A 106 -1.38 14.24 -0.76
N TYR A 107 -2.49 14.12 -1.48
CA TYR A 107 -3.46 15.20 -1.67
C TYR A 107 -4.90 14.69 -1.77
N CYS A 108 -5.85 15.62 -1.66
CA CYS A 108 -7.27 15.34 -1.85
C CYS A 108 -7.69 15.62 -3.30
N VAL A 109 -8.36 14.66 -3.95
CA VAL A 109 -8.75 14.78 -5.37
C VAL A 109 -10.05 15.57 -5.57
N VAL A 110 -10.75 15.93 -4.51
CA VAL A 110 -11.99 16.71 -4.61
C VAL A 110 -11.64 18.08 -5.20
N ASP A 111 -12.48 18.54 -6.12
CA ASP A 111 -12.22 19.72 -6.93
C ASP A 111 -11.90 20.94 -6.05
N GLY A 112 -10.82 21.64 -6.39
CA GLY A 112 -10.30 22.79 -5.64
C GLY A 112 -9.65 22.49 -4.28
N HIS A 113 -9.78 21.29 -3.71
CA HIS A 113 -9.26 21.02 -2.37
C HIS A 113 -7.72 21.00 -2.33
N CYS A 114 -7.08 20.32 -3.29
CA CYS A 114 -5.61 20.29 -3.37
C CYS A 114 -5.03 21.70 -3.57
N GLN A 115 -5.64 22.49 -4.46
CA GLN A 115 -5.28 23.87 -4.76
C GLN A 115 -5.50 24.79 -3.56
N ALA A 116 -6.49 24.51 -2.72
CA ALA A 116 -6.69 25.18 -1.44
C ALA A 116 -5.69 24.74 -0.35
N GLY A 117 -4.74 23.87 -0.70
CA GLY A 117 -3.68 23.41 0.18
C GLY A 117 -4.02 22.16 1.00
N MET A 118 -5.04 21.38 0.59
CA MET A 118 -5.36 20.09 1.19
C MET A 118 -4.37 19.01 0.74
N VAL A 119 -3.17 19.10 1.31
CA VAL A 119 -2.03 18.20 1.08
C VAL A 119 -1.41 17.77 2.40
N GLY A 120 -0.70 16.65 2.38
CA GLY A 120 0.01 16.14 3.55
C GLY A 120 1.24 15.32 3.18
N VAL A 121 2.00 14.95 4.21
CA VAL A 121 3.20 14.14 4.10
C VAL A 121 3.31 13.15 5.27
N ILE A 122 3.70 11.92 4.97
CA ILE A 122 4.21 10.95 5.96
C ILE A 122 5.73 10.88 5.79
N ASN A 123 6.46 10.83 6.91
CA ASN A 123 7.92 10.71 6.93
C ASN A 123 8.64 11.81 6.13
N GLN A 124 8.27 13.07 6.34
CA GLN A 124 8.93 14.20 5.68
C GLN A 124 10.46 14.12 5.82
N GLY A 125 11.15 14.22 4.67
CA GLY A 125 12.60 14.29 4.56
C GLY A 125 13.07 15.73 4.31
N THR A 126 13.95 15.90 3.32
CA THR A 126 14.43 17.23 2.89
C THR A 126 13.38 18.00 2.09
N ASP A 127 12.55 17.28 1.32
CA ASP A 127 11.39 17.85 0.66
C ASP A 127 10.34 18.17 1.72
N THR A 128 9.82 19.40 1.72
CA THR A 128 8.95 19.89 2.79
C THR A 128 7.49 19.96 2.38
N LEU A 129 6.59 19.76 3.35
CA LEU A 129 5.16 19.95 3.16
C LEU A 129 4.83 21.37 2.68
N ASP A 130 5.53 22.38 3.20
CA ASP A 130 5.31 23.78 2.79
C ASP A 130 5.64 23.99 1.31
N ALA A 131 6.73 23.41 0.81
CA ALA A 131 7.08 23.48 -0.60
C ALA A 131 6.06 22.73 -1.47
N PHE A 132 5.60 21.55 -1.01
CA PHE A 132 4.58 20.78 -1.70
C PHE A 132 3.24 21.54 -1.77
N LYS A 133 2.82 22.17 -0.67
CA LYS A 133 1.62 23.00 -0.59
C LYS A 133 1.70 24.22 -1.50
N ALA A 134 2.81 24.96 -1.46
CA ALA A 134 3.02 26.13 -2.33
C ALA A 134 3.06 25.78 -3.82
N ALA A 135 3.45 24.55 -4.17
CA ALA A 135 3.37 24.04 -5.54
C ALA A 135 1.94 23.58 -5.89
N ALA A 136 1.21 22.98 -4.96
CA ALA A 136 -0.19 22.55 -5.14
C ALA A 136 -1.12 23.72 -5.45
N GLU A 137 -0.96 24.84 -4.76
CA GLU A 137 -1.71 26.09 -4.97
C GLU A 137 -1.57 26.66 -6.39
N LYS A 138 -0.55 26.25 -7.15
CA LYS A 138 -0.28 26.71 -8.52
C LYS A 138 -0.77 25.73 -9.59
N THR A 139 -1.36 24.61 -9.20
CA THR A 139 -1.92 23.63 -10.14
C THR A 139 -3.31 24.07 -10.60
N ASP A 140 -3.69 23.73 -11.82
CA ASP A 140 -5.01 24.08 -12.36
C ASP A 140 -6.13 23.20 -11.78
N ASN A 141 -5.87 21.89 -11.65
CA ASN A 141 -6.86 20.92 -11.22
C ASN A 141 -6.24 19.71 -10.52
N SER A 142 -7.07 18.98 -9.78
CA SER A 142 -6.70 17.70 -9.19
C SER A 142 -7.00 16.55 -10.16
N VAL A 143 -6.04 15.66 -10.39
CA VAL A 143 -6.24 14.46 -11.21
C VAL A 143 -6.68 13.31 -10.30
N ARG A 144 -7.73 12.59 -10.69
CA ARG A 144 -8.29 11.48 -9.92
C ARG A 144 -7.98 10.13 -10.60
N PRO A 145 -7.44 9.13 -9.87
CA PRO A 145 -7.36 7.77 -10.38
C PRO A 145 -8.74 7.12 -10.57
N GLY A 146 -8.85 6.18 -11.51
CA GLY A 146 -10.13 5.56 -11.88
C GLY A 146 -10.79 4.72 -10.78
N ALA A 147 -10.01 4.09 -9.91
CA ALA A 147 -10.51 3.24 -8.83
C ALA A 147 -9.56 3.27 -7.61
N PRO A 148 -10.05 3.01 -6.37
CA PRO A 148 -9.21 2.90 -5.18
C PRO A 148 -8.17 1.77 -5.29
N PHE A 149 -6.98 1.96 -4.71
CA PHE A 149 -5.90 0.96 -4.69
C PHE A 149 -4.88 1.24 -3.57
N GLY A 150 -3.94 0.32 -3.35
CA GLY A 150 -2.75 0.53 -2.51
C GLY A 150 -3.00 0.56 -0.99
N GLY A 151 -4.18 0.14 -0.55
CA GLY A 151 -4.56 0.05 0.86
C GLY A 151 -5.86 -0.73 1.02
N PHE A 152 -6.47 -0.67 2.19
CA PHE A 152 -7.71 -1.37 2.50
C PHE A 152 -8.71 -0.45 3.22
N ASN A 153 -9.99 -0.74 3.03
CA ASN A 153 -11.07 0.01 3.69
C ASN A 153 -11.27 -0.54 5.10
N GLY A 154 -11.27 0.35 6.09
CA GLY A 154 -11.38 0.02 7.51
C GLY A 154 -10.06 0.15 8.28
N PRO A 155 -10.11 -0.07 9.61
CA PRO A 155 -8.94 -0.01 10.48
C PRO A 155 -7.84 -1.00 10.07
N ALA A 156 -6.59 -0.67 10.42
CA ALA A 156 -5.44 -1.54 10.21
C ALA A 156 -5.67 -2.94 10.80
N PRO A 157 -5.41 -4.04 10.06
CA PRO A 157 -5.50 -5.36 10.62
C PRO A 157 -4.48 -5.47 11.75
N ASN A 158 -4.95 -5.82 12.95
CA ASN A 158 -4.06 -6.14 14.06
C ASN A 158 -3.14 -7.29 13.62
N SER A 159 -1.82 -7.08 13.66
CA SER A 159 -0.80 -8.11 13.41
C SER A 159 -0.83 -9.18 14.52
N SER A 160 -1.87 -9.99 14.54
CA SER A 160 -2.00 -11.27 15.24
C SER A 160 -3.03 -12.09 14.49
N GLY A 161 -2.64 -12.51 13.29
CA GLY A 161 -3.49 -13.31 12.42
C GLY A 161 -2.70 -13.60 11.15
N SER A 162 -2.23 -14.83 11.03
CA SER A 162 -1.63 -15.37 9.82
C SER A 162 -2.49 -15.00 8.62
N ALA A 163 -1.89 -14.40 7.59
CA ALA A 163 -2.58 -14.11 6.33
C ALA A 163 -3.13 -15.42 5.77
N SER A 164 -4.45 -15.62 5.87
CA SER A 164 -5.13 -16.69 5.16
C SER A 164 -5.28 -16.26 3.71
N SER A 165 -4.29 -16.63 2.90
CA SER A 165 -4.35 -16.56 1.46
C SER A 165 -5.42 -17.55 0.99
N THR A 166 -6.65 -17.09 0.74
CA THR A 166 -7.61 -17.90 -0.01
C THR A 166 -7.12 -18.00 -1.45
N ALA A 167 -6.36 -19.05 -1.73
CA ALA A 167 -5.97 -19.46 -3.06
C ALA A 167 -7.23 -19.91 -3.83
N GLY A 168 -7.72 -19.04 -4.72
CA GLY A 168 -8.73 -19.39 -5.71
C GLY A 168 -8.15 -20.43 -6.69
N SER A 169 -8.60 -21.66 -6.53
CA SER A 169 -8.20 -22.82 -7.33
C SER A 169 -8.53 -22.62 -8.81
N LYS A 170 -7.51 -22.75 -9.67
CA LYS A 170 -7.68 -22.94 -11.11
C LYS A 170 -8.16 -24.38 -11.33
N THR A 171 -9.35 -24.53 -11.91
CA THR A 171 -9.78 -25.79 -12.53
C THR A 171 -9.63 -25.63 -14.03
N GLU A 172 -8.64 -26.31 -14.60
CA GLU A 172 -8.59 -26.59 -16.03
C GLU A 172 -9.51 -27.79 -16.34
N SER A 173 -10.10 -27.79 -17.54
CA SER A 173 -10.20 -29.02 -18.30
C SER A 173 -10.18 -28.74 -19.81
N PRO A 174 -9.72 -29.73 -20.61
CA PRO A 174 -9.17 -29.52 -21.95
C PRO A 174 -10.19 -29.86 -23.04
N THR A 175 -9.89 -29.51 -24.30
CA THR A 175 -9.89 -30.43 -25.46
C THR A 175 -9.48 -29.67 -26.73
N SER A 176 -8.52 -30.25 -27.46
CA SER A 176 -8.02 -29.82 -28.77
C SER A 176 -8.86 -30.39 -29.93
N THR A 177 -8.85 -29.68 -31.06
CA THR A 177 -8.50 -30.18 -32.43
C THR A 177 -9.47 -29.78 -33.57
N ALA A 178 -8.92 -28.93 -34.46
CA ALA A 178 -8.96 -28.83 -35.94
C ALA A 178 -10.23 -29.06 -36.79
N SER A 179 -10.45 -28.12 -37.72
CA SER A 179 -10.39 -28.29 -39.21
C SER A 179 -11.03 -27.06 -39.92
N THR A 180 -10.27 -26.25 -40.67
CA THR A 180 -10.10 -26.23 -42.15
C THR A 180 -11.21 -25.53 -42.96
N SER A 181 -10.87 -24.39 -43.60
CA SER A 181 -11.19 -23.95 -44.99
C SER A 181 -11.10 -22.42 -45.12
N GLY A 182 -10.15 -21.86 -45.89
CA GLY A 182 -10.39 -21.18 -47.19
C GLY A 182 -10.76 -19.68 -46.99
N THR A 183 -10.21 -18.65 -47.63
CA THR A 183 -9.54 -18.51 -48.93
C THR A 183 -8.83 -17.13 -48.96
N GLN A 184 -7.78 -17.05 -49.79
CA GLN A 184 -7.00 -15.88 -50.22
C GLN A 184 -7.76 -14.58 -50.48
N THR A 185 -7.12 -13.43 -50.24
CA THR A 185 -6.73 -12.44 -51.28
C THR A 185 -5.62 -11.50 -50.74
N GLN A 186 -4.62 -11.23 -51.58
CA GLN A 186 -3.37 -10.50 -51.31
C GLN A 186 -3.49 -9.01 -51.72
N HIS A 187 -2.76 -8.06 -51.07
CA HIS A 187 -1.57 -7.31 -51.58
C HIS A 187 -1.84 -5.77 -51.53
N PRO A 188 -0.90 -4.79 -51.67
CA PRO A 188 0.48 -4.61 -51.16
C PRO A 188 0.75 -3.35 -50.28
N THR A 189 1.86 -3.44 -49.52
CA THR A 189 2.97 -2.50 -49.25
C THR A 189 2.76 -1.00 -48.97
N SER A 190 3.41 -0.52 -47.90
CA SER A 190 4.51 0.48 -47.99
C SER A 190 5.38 0.46 -46.73
N SER A 191 6.68 0.69 -46.92
CA SER A 191 7.77 0.55 -45.95
C SER A 191 8.42 1.91 -45.63
N SER A 192 9.36 1.89 -44.67
CA SER A 192 10.55 2.76 -44.49
C SER A 192 10.55 3.74 -43.27
N PRO A 193 11.74 4.19 -42.76
CA PRO A 193 12.33 3.67 -41.51
C PRO A 193 12.97 4.74 -40.55
N SER A 194 13.68 4.26 -39.50
CA SER A 194 14.75 4.92 -38.70
C SER A 194 14.36 6.04 -37.70
N ALA A 195 14.98 6.24 -36.53
CA ALA A 195 16.18 5.71 -35.83
C ALA A 195 16.01 5.97 -34.30
N ALA A 196 16.35 5.02 -33.42
CA ALA A 196 17.52 4.96 -32.53
C ALA A 196 17.83 6.18 -31.61
N ALA A 197 17.79 5.98 -30.28
CA ALA A 197 18.97 6.10 -29.39
C ALA A 197 18.66 5.82 -27.90
N THR A 198 19.47 4.91 -27.33
CA THR A 198 20.05 4.84 -25.96
C THR A 198 19.11 4.88 -24.74
N SER A 199 18.83 3.74 -24.09
CA SER A 199 19.69 2.95 -23.17
C SER A 199 19.89 3.57 -21.78
N GLY A 200 19.18 2.97 -20.81
CA GLY A 200 19.53 2.89 -19.40
C GLY A 200 18.97 1.57 -18.84
N ALA A 201 19.71 0.48 -19.04
CA ALA A 201 19.52 -0.82 -18.37
C ALA A 201 19.87 -0.69 -16.86
N ALA A 202 19.47 -1.56 -15.92
CA ALA A 202 19.13 -2.98 -15.91
C ALA A 202 18.12 -3.21 -14.75
N ALA A 203 17.08 -4.04 -14.82
CA ALA A 203 16.95 -5.45 -15.16
C ALA A 203 17.42 -6.44 -14.06
N HIS A 204 16.59 -7.48 -13.89
CA HIS A 204 16.83 -8.83 -13.32
C HIS A 204 16.57 -9.08 -11.83
N LEU A 205 16.01 -10.23 -11.40
CA LEU A 205 15.25 -11.33 -12.02
C LEU A 205 14.73 -12.24 -10.88
N ASN A 206 13.70 -13.02 -11.18
CA ASN A 206 13.27 -14.21 -10.45
C ASN A 206 14.41 -15.18 -10.06
N GLY A 207 14.24 -15.80 -8.87
CA GLY A 207 14.67 -17.17 -8.52
C GLY A 207 15.61 -17.29 -7.30
N PRO A 208 15.76 -18.47 -6.67
CA PRO A 208 14.78 -19.47 -6.24
C PRO A 208 14.63 -19.50 -4.70
N VAL A 209 13.69 -20.33 -4.24
CA VAL A 209 13.41 -20.69 -2.85
C VAL A 209 14.67 -21.20 -2.12
N ALA A 210 15.08 -20.52 -1.05
CA ALA A 210 16.00 -21.06 -0.05
C ALA A 210 15.21 -21.42 1.21
N ALA A 211 14.84 -22.68 1.32
CA ALA A 211 14.31 -23.27 2.55
C ALA A 211 15.41 -23.27 3.62
N VAL A 212 15.17 -22.58 4.74
CA VAL A 212 15.99 -22.72 5.94
C VAL A 212 15.13 -23.36 7.03
N GLY A 213 15.36 -24.67 7.19
CA GLY A 213 15.33 -25.41 8.46
C GLY A 213 14.13 -25.22 9.36
N GLY A 214 13.15 -26.13 9.24
CA GLY A 214 12.22 -26.41 10.32
C GLY A 214 12.95 -27.00 11.54
N LEU A 215 12.69 -26.45 12.71
CA LEU A 215 12.93 -27.12 13.98
C LEU A 215 11.57 -27.65 14.48
N ALA A 216 11.32 -28.94 14.25
CA ALA A 216 10.19 -29.64 14.82
C ALA A 216 10.40 -29.74 16.34
N ILE A 217 9.52 -29.11 17.13
CA ILE A 217 9.42 -29.37 18.56
C ILE A 217 8.21 -30.27 18.77
N ALA A 218 8.50 -31.54 19.04
CA ALA A 218 7.54 -32.52 19.48
C ALA A 218 6.97 -32.11 20.85
N VAL A 219 5.66 -31.87 20.91
CA VAL A 219 4.95 -31.70 22.18
C VAL A 219 4.61 -33.09 22.72
N ALA A 220 5.46 -33.59 23.62
CA ALA A 220 5.10 -34.72 24.47
C ALA A 220 4.17 -34.20 25.58
N ALA A 221 2.87 -34.48 25.44
CA ALA A 221 1.92 -34.34 26.53
C ALA A 221 2.24 -35.38 27.61
N LEU A 222 2.50 -34.94 28.83
CA LEU A 222 2.49 -35.82 30.00
C LEU A 222 1.62 -35.21 31.09
N VAL A 223 0.48 -35.87 31.24
CA VAL A 223 -0.52 -35.74 32.30
C VAL A 223 0.07 -36.33 33.60
N ARG A 224 -0.43 -35.83 34.75
CA ARG A 224 -0.31 -36.28 36.16
C ARG A 224 0.79 -35.57 36.97
N LEU A 225 0.56 -35.10 38.20
CA LEU A 225 -0.48 -35.42 39.19
C LEU A 225 -1.45 -34.27 39.45
#